data_AF-A0A1F6AUG5-F1
#
_entry.id   AF-A0A1F6AUG5-F1
#
_cell.length_a   1.000
_cell.length_b   1.000
_cell.length_c   1.000
_cell.angle_alpha   90.00
_cell.angle_beta   90.00
_cell.angle_gamma   90.00
#
_symmetry.space_group_name_H-M   'P 1'
#
loop_
_entity.id
_entity.type
_entity.pdbx_description
1 polymer ?
#
loop_
_entity_poly.entity_id
_entity_poly.type
_entity_poly.pdbx_seq_one_letter_code
_entity_poly.pdbx_strand_id
1 'polypeptide(L)' 'MTRYSPTQYHTIADYFSTLAAGWFSGGVIAPFFARVLPLERLFFFLIGFILSYFFLRLSLTFAREVDR' A
#
# COMPACT_ATOMS: atom_id res chain seq x y z
N MET A 1 16.67 5.18 21.05
CA MET A 1 15.92 4.52 19.95
C MET A 1 16.84 3.50 19.32
N THR A 2 16.54 2.21 19.48
CA THR A 2 17.27 1.11 18.83
C THR A 2 17.10 1.21 17.32
N ARG A 3 18.20 1.27 16.56
CA ARG A 3 18.15 1.16 15.10
C ARG A 3 17.75 -0.27 14.74
N TYR A 4 16.83 -0.43 13.80
CA TYR A 4 16.48 -1.75 13.27
C TYR A 4 17.63 -2.30 12.43
N SER A 5 17.71 -3.63 12.30
CA SER A 5 18.65 -4.26 11.37
C SER A 5 18.22 -4.04 9.91
N PRO A 6 19.13 -4.13 8.93
CA PRO A 6 18.78 -4.08 7.51
C PRO A 6 17.70 -5.10 7.13
N THR A 7 17.75 -6.30 7.71
CA THR A 7 16.74 -7.35 7.52
C THR A 7 15.37 -6.96 8.06
N GLN A 8 15.29 -6.26 9.20
CA GLN A 8 14.03 -5.76 9.74
C GLN A 8 13.46 -4.65 8.87
N TYR A 9 14.30 -3.73 8.38
CA TYR A 9 13.87 -2.68 7.45
C TYR A 9 13.31 -3.25 6.15
N HIS A 10 13.96 -4.28 5.60
CA HIS A 10 13.48 -4.98 4.40
C HIS A 10 12.11 -5.63 4.64
N THR A 11 11.95 -6.38 5.73
CA THR A 11 10.66 -7.01 6.09
C THR A 11 9.55 -5.96 6.25
N ILE A 12 9.84 -4.82 6.88
CA ILE A 12 8.88 -3.73 7.04
C ILE A 12 8.53 -3.11 5.69
N ALA A 13 9.51 -2.88 4.82
CA ALA A 13 9.29 -2.33 3.48
C ALA A 13 8.41 -3.26 2.64
N ASP A 14 8.66 -4.57 2.66
CA ASP A 14 7.88 -5.59 1.96
C ASP A 14 6.44 -5.67 2.48
N TYR A 15 6.27 -5.60 3.81
CA TYR A 15 4.96 -5.59 4.43
C TYR A 15 4.12 -4.40 3.94
N PHE A 16 4.69 -3.18 3.95
CA PHE A 16 4.00 -2.00 3.43
C PHE A 16 3.76 -2.04 1.92
N SER A 17 4.67 -2.64 1.15
CA SER A 17 4.47 -2.86 -0.29
C SER A 17 3.28 -3.79 -0.54
N THR A 18 3.18 -4.86 0.25
CA THR A 18 2.06 -5.81 0.19
C THR A 18 0.74 -5.13 0.55
N LEU A 19 0.72 -4.29 1.59
CA LEU A 19 -0.46 -3.50 1.94
C LEU A 19 -0.85 -2.54 0.81
N ALA A 20 0.13 -1.87 0.19
CA ALA A 20 -0.13 -0.97 -0.93
C ALA A 20 -0.77 -1.72 -2.12
N ALA A 21 -0.21 -2.88 -2.47
CA ALA A 21 -0.76 -3.73 -3.53
C ALA A 21 -2.16 -4.25 -3.19
N GLY A 22 -2.41 -4.60 -1.93
CA GLY A 22 -3.73 -5.06 -1.44
C GLY A 22 -4.80 -3.97 -1.57
N TRP A 23 -4.51 -2.75 -1.11
CA TRP A 23 -5.43 -1.62 -1.23
C TRP A 23 -5.68 -1.21 -2.68
N PHE A 24 -4.67 -1.34 -3.55
CA PHE A 24 -4.82 -1.01 -4.97
C PHE A 24 -5.70 -2.05 -5.66
N SER A 25 -5.40 -3.32 -5.41
CA SER A 25 -6.16 -4.44 -5.98
C SER A 25 -7.61 -4.42 -5.49
N GLY A 26 -7.84 -4.25 -4.19
CA GLY A 26 -9.18 -4.27 -3.60
C GLY A 26 -10.00 -3.00 -3.86
N GLY A 27 -9.39 -1.82 -3.79
CA GLY A 27 -10.11 -0.54 -3.93
C GLY A 27 -10.13 0.02 -5.34
N VAL A 28 -9.12 -0.28 -6.17
CA VAL A 28 -9.05 0.20 -7.56
C VAL A 28 -9.49 -0.89 -8.53
N ILE A 29 -8.90 -2.09 -8.46
CA ILE A 29 -9.14 -3.12 -9.49
C ILE A 29 -10.46 -3.87 -9.28
N ALA A 30 -10.72 -4.39 -8.08
CA ALA A 30 -11.87 -5.26 -7.81
C ALA A 30 -13.24 -4.61 -8.13
N PRO A 31 -13.48 -3.30 -7.91
CA PRO A 31 -14.75 -2.65 -8.24
C PRO A 31 -15.11 -2.63 -9.74
N PHE A 32 -14.16 -2.92 -10.64
CA PHE A 32 -14.43 -3.10 -12.06
C PHE A 32 -15.03 -4.47 -12.39
N PHE A 33 -14.77 -5.47 -11.55
CA PHE A 33 -15.25 -6.84 -11.72
C PHE A 33 -16.44 -7.15 -10.81
N ALA A 34 -16.61 -6.41 -9.71
CA ALA A 34 -17.76 -6.49 -8.84
C ALA A 34 -18.96 -5.67 -9.35
N ARG A 35 -20.18 -6.13 -9.05
CA ARG A 35 -21.41 -5.37 -9.26
C ARG A 35 -21.57 -4.35 -8.12
N VAL A 36 -20.91 -3.21 -8.24
CA VAL A 36 -20.99 -2.08 -7.31
C VAL A 36 -21.61 -0.86 -7.98
N LEU A 37 -22.35 -0.06 -7.21
CA LEU A 37 -22.97 1.15 -7.73
C LEU A 37 -21.90 2.19 -8.15
N PRO A 38 -22.18 3.10 -9.09
CA PRO A 38 -21.20 4.08 -9.56
C PRO A 38 -20.59 4.94 -8.44
N LEU A 39 -21.40 5.35 -7.46
CA LEU A 39 -20.95 6.16 -6.33
C LEU A 39 -20.03 5.36 -5.38
N GLU A 40 -20.39 4.10 -5.13
CA GLU A 40 -19.57 3.18 -4.32
C GLU A 40 -18.23 2.90 -5.01
N ARG A 41 -18.24 2.70 -6.33
CA ARG A 41 -17.01 2.53 -7.12
C ARG A 41 -16.08 3.73 -6.98
N LEU A 42 -16.61 4.95 -7.04
CA LEU A 42 -15.82 6.17 -6.84
C LEU A 42 -15.23 6.21 -5.41
N PHE A 43 -16.03 5.87 -4.41
CA PHE A 43 -15.58 5.80 -3.01
C PHE A 43 -14.45 4.77 -2.81
N PHE A 44 -14.63 3.55 -3.33
CA PHE A 44 -13.59 2.52 -3.29
C PHE A 44 -12.33 2.93 -4.02
N PHE A 45 -12.46 3.57 -5.19
CA PHE A 45 -11.33 4.08 -5.95
C PHE A 45 -10.54 5.11 -5.14
N LEU A 46 -11.21 6.09 -4.54
CA LEU A 46 -10.57 7.13 -3.76
C LEU A 46 -9.83 6.56 -2.54
N ILE A 47 -10.51 5.72 -1.76
CA ILE A 47 -9.89 5.10 -0.56
C ILE A 47 -8.74 4.17 -0.97
N GLY A 48 -9.00 3.29 -1.93
CA GLY A 48 -8.01 2.35 -2.46
C GLY A 48 -6.77 3.07 -2.94
N PHE A 49 -6.93 4.09 -3.78
CA PHE A 49 -5.82 4.86 -4.31
C PHE A 49 -5.05 5.61 -3.23
N ILE A 50 -5.73 6.32 -2.32
CA ILE A 50 -5.09 7.08 -1.24
C ILE A 50 -4.29 6.15 -0.31
N LEU A 51 -4.89 5.05 0.13
CA LEU A 51 -4.23 4.11 1.04
C LEU A 51 -3.08 3.38 0.34
N SER A 52 -3.25 2.99 -0.92
CA SER A 52 -2.16 2.39 -1.71
C SER A 52 -0.97 3.32 -1.81
N TYR A 53 -1.23 4.58 -2.17
CA TYR A 53 -0.18 5.57 -2.29
C TYR A 53 0.51 5.84 -0.95
N PHE A 54 -0.26 5.95 0.14
CA PHE A 54 0.27 6.13 1.49
C PHE A 54 1.20 4.97 1.89
N PHE A 55 0.74 3.72 1.76
CA PHE A 55 1.56 2.56 2.12
C PHE A 55 2.77 2.37 1.20
N LEU A 56 2.65 2.70 -0.09
CA LEU A 56 3.79 2.68 -1.01
C LEU A 56 4.84 3.71 -0.58
N ARG A 57 4.44 4.91 -0.17
CA ARG A 57 5.35 5.94 0.34
C ARG A 57 6.04 5.50 1.63
N LEU A 58 5.32 4.82 2.52
CA LEU A 58 5.93 4.21 3.72
C LEU A 58 6.95 3.13 3.34
N SER A 59 6.57 2.19 2.47
CA SER A 59 7.46 1.14 1.98
C SER A 59 8.76 1.70 1.43
N LEU A 60 8.67 2.70 0.55
CA LEU A 60 9.84 3.38 -0.02
C LEU A 60 10.69 4.13 1.02
N THR A 61 10.07 4.64 2.08
CA THR A 61 10.80 5.32 3.17
C THR A 61 11.65 4.31 3.94
N PHE A 62 11.11 3.13 4.25
CA PHE A 62 11.85 2.07 4.94
C PHE A 62 12.89 1.39 4.04
N ALA A 63 12.57 1.17 2.75
CA ALA A 63 13.51 0.60 1.79
C ALA A 63 14.77 1.46 1.63
N ARG A 64 14.64 2.79 1.60
CA ARG A 64 15.79 3.71 1.53
C ARG A 64 16.72 3.63 2.74
N GLU A 65 16.23 3.20 3.89
CA GLU A 65 17.07 2.99 5.09
C GLU A 65 17.77 1.62 5.05
N VAL A 66 17.38 0.68 4.17
CA VAL A 66 18.11 -0.57 3.93
C VAL A 66 19.39 -0.28 3.12
N ASP A 67 19.30 0.64 2.15
CA ASP A 67 20.39 0.97 1.21
C ASP A 67 21.42 1.99 1.78
N ARG A 68 21.20 2.51 2.99
CA ARG A 68 22.09 3.46 3.68
C ARG A 68 23.04 2.78 4.65
#